data_AF-A0A7V5C9T8-F1
#
_entry.id   AF-A0A7V5C9T8-F1
#
_cell.length_a   1.000
_cell.length_b   1.000
_cell.length_c   1.000
_cell.angle_alpha   90.00
_cell.angle_beta   90.00
_cell.angle_gamma   90.00
#
_symmetry.space_group_name_H-M   'P 1'
#
loop_
_entity.id
_entity.type
_entity.pdbx_description
1 polymer ?
#
loop_
_entity_poly.entity_id
_entity_poly.type
_entity_poly.pdbx_seq_one_letter_code
_entity_poly.pdbx_strand_id
1 'polypeptide(L)'
;MLLALEHDKVFEVSEAIDIKNRFVRIGKSGAGANPIVDFNAYVNGSNHLYGFKGFQGGHMQFDHVDIRLPSVSPAPGSAWSTLRSVMNGGRLDLSFCSVTGGVAKTTLGLINPFRGKHVTFEASNSSLDGPIAGLVFGGRGTATVAKDAVTLLNGAAITDGSGEIGVNILM
;
A
#
# COMPACT_ATOMS: atom_id res chain seq x y z
N MET A 1 -2.79 8.09 -16.45
CA MET A 1 -2.18 6.99 -17.22
C MET A 1 -2.84 5.69 -16.81
N LEU A 2 -3.28 4.87 -17.76
CA LEU A 2 -3.83 3.54 -17.50
C LEU A 2 -2.79 2.49 -17.85
N LEU A 3 -2.53 1.57 -16.92
CA LEU A 3 -1.73 0.37 -17.11
C LEU A 3 -2.69 -0.82 -17.01
N ALA A 4 -3.00 -1.42 -18.17
CA ALA A 4 -3.88 -2.57 -18.26
C ALA A 4 -3.03 -3.85 -18.14
N LEU A 5 -3.20 -4.57 -17.03
CA LEU A 5 -2.48 -5.80 -16.72
C LEU A 5 -3.24 -7.00 -17.25
N GLU A 6 -2.57 -7.88 -17.99
CA GLU A 6 -3.16 -9.14 -18.47
C GLU A 6 -3.60 -10.01 -17.28
N HIS A 7 -4.85 -10.49 -17.31
CA HIS A 7 -5.41 -11.42 -16.31
C HIS A 7 -4.55 -12.68 -16.14
N ASP A 8 -4.68 -13.34 -14.99
CA ASP A 8 -3.95 -14.58 -14.66
C ASP A 8 -2.40 -14.46 -14.68
N LYS A 9 -1.86 -13.24 -14.68
CA LYS A 9 -0.41 -12.97 -14.65
C LYS A 9 0.05 -12.38 -13.33
N VAL A 10 1.36 -12.52 -13.07
CA VAL A 10 2.07 -11.88 -11.97
C VAL A 10 3.00 -10.81 -12.52
N PHE A 11 2.95 -9.62 -11.95
CA PHE A 11 3.79 -8.47 -12.29
C PHE A 11 4.59 -8.05 -11.07
N GLU A 12 5.90 -8.19 -11.15
CA GLU A 12 6.79 -7.87 -10.03
C GLU A 12 7.09 -6.36 -9.96
N VAL A 13 7.07 -5.83 -8.75
CA VAL A 13 7.60 -4.49 -8.43
C VAL A 13 8.93 -4.68 -7.70
N SER A 14 10.01 -4.63 -8.46
CA SER A 14 11.40 -4.85 -8.00
C SER A 14 12.26 -3.58 -7.99
N GLU A 15 11.63 -2.42 -8.22
CA GLU A 15 12.26 -1.11 -8.14
C GLU A 15 11.32 -0.04 -7.58
N ALA A 16 11.89 1.10 -7.18
CA ALA A 16 11.08 2.22 -6.71
C ALA A 16 10.59 3.05 -7.89
N ILE A 17 9.28 3.21 -8.02
CA ILE A 17 8.65 3.91 -9.14
C ILE A 17 8.20 5.30 -8.69
N ASP A 18 8.75 6.35 -9.31
CA ASP A 18 8.33 7.73 -9.04
C ASP A 18 7.19 8.13 -9.98
N ILE A 19 5.98 8.30 -9.43
CA ILE A 19 4.83 8.78 -10.20
C ILE A 19 4.70 10.30 -10.16
N LYS A 20 5.47 10.99 -9.30
CA LYS A 20 5.38 12.44 -9.07
C LYS A 20 3.91 12.87 -8.92
N ASN A 21 3.50 13.94 -9.60
CA ASN A 21 2.15 14.51 -9.56
C ASN A 21 1.16 13.85 -10.55
N ARG A 22 1.41 12.60 -10.96
CA ARG A 22 0.57 11.93 -11.97
C ARG A 22 -0.52 11.08 -11.33
N PHE A 23 -1.62 10.95 -12.06
CA PHE A 23 -2.60 9.90 -11.84
C PHE A 23 -2.22 8.64 -12.62
N VAL A 24 -2.09 7.52 -11.92
CA VAL A 24 -1.79 6.18 -12.48
C VAL A 24 -2.85 5.21 -12.00
N ARG A 25 -3.59 4.62 -12.94
CA ARG A 25 -4.50 3.50 -12.68
C ARG A 25 -3.88 2.22 -13.19
N ILE A 26 -3.84 1.21 -12.34
CA ILE A 26 -3.41 -0.15 -12.64
C ILE A 26 -4.65 -1.04 -12.51
N GLY A 27 -5.01 -1.74 -13.57
CA GLY A 27 -6.20 -2.59 -13.53
C GLY A 27 -6.16 -3.75 -14.51
N LYS A 28 -7.07 -4.70 -14.32
CA LYS A 28 -7.16 -5.92 -15.13
C LYS A 28 -7.57 -5.64 -16.58
N SER A 29 -7.02 -6.43 -17.49
CA SER A 29 -7.41 -6.56 -18.89
C SER A 29 -7.87 -7.99 -19.18
N GLY A 30 -9.04 -8.11 -19.81
CA GLY A 30 -9.63 -9.39 -20.20
C GLY A 30 -10.43 -10.09 -19.09
N ALA A 31 -11.02 -11.24 -19.45
CA ALA A 31 -11.77 -12.09 -18.54
C ALA A 31 -10.82 -13.13 -17.92
N GLY A 32 -10.94 -13.39 -16.62
CA GLY A 32 -10.04 -14.28 -15.88
C GLY A 32 -9.89 -13.83 -14.44
N ALA A 33 -9.02 -14.51 -13.69
CA ALA A 33 -8.67 -14.09 -12.34
C ALA A 33 -7.94 -12.75 -12.37
N ASN A 34 -7.94 -12.09 -11.22
CA ASN A 34 -7.24 -10.82 -11.09
C ASN A 34 -5.73 -11.03 -11.29
N PRO A 35 -5.04 -10.14 -12.03
CA PRO A 35 -3.59 -10.18 -12.07
C PRO A 35 -3.03 -9.83 -10.70
N ILE A 36 -1.86 -10.39 -10.38
CA ILE A 36 -1.16 -10.16 -9.12
C ILE A 36 -0.06 -9.12 -9.34
N VAL A 37 -0.08 -8.05 -8.55
CA VAL A 37 1.04 -7.12 -8.41
C VAL A 37 1.85 -7.56 -7.19
N ASP A 38 3.02 -8.14 -7.43
CA ASP A 38 3.88 -8.76 -6.42
C ASP A 38 5.01 -7.81 -6.01
N PHE A 39 4.96 -7.29 -4.80
CA PHE A 39 5.92 -6.30 -4.30
C PHE A 39 7.11 -6.98 -3.67
N ASN A 40 8.31 -6.67 -4.16
CA ASN A 40 9.56 -7.15 -3.56
C ASN A 40 10.07 -6.22 -2.46
N ALA A 41 10.96 -6.73 -1.62
CA ALA A 41 11.67 -5.98 -0.59
C ALA A 41 13.19 -6.03 -0.82
N TYR A 42 13.90 -5.07 -0.24
CA TYR A 42 15.36 -4.96 -0.35
C TYR A 42 16.00 -4.44 0.93
N VAL A 43 17.33 -4.53 0.99
CA VAL A 43 18.15 -4.08 2.12
C VAL A 43 18.98 -2.88 1.73
N ASN A 44 18.88 -1.80 2.50
CA ASN A 44 19.77 -0.64 2.41
C ASN A 44 19.89 0.00 3.80
N GLY A 45 20.80 -0.53 4.62
CA GLY A 45 20.93 -0.22 6.06
C GLY A 45 19.80 -0.76 6.95
N SER A 46 18.59 -0.86 6.40
CA SER A 46 17.37 -1.43 6.99
C SER A 46 16.58 -2.18 5.91
N ASN A 47 15.50 -2.86 6.29
CA ASN A 47 14.57 -3.46 5.32
C ASN A 47 13.66 -2.38 4.72
N HIS A 48 13.42 -2.44 3.42
CA HIS A 48 12.56 -1.52 2.67
C HIS A 48 11.65 -2.31 1.73
N LEU A 49 10.50 -1.75 1.41
CA LEU A 49 9.61 -2.26 0.38
C LEU A 49 9.83 -1.47 -0.92
N TYR A 50 9.93 -2.16 -2.06
CA TYR A 50 9.78 -1.49 -3.34
C TYR A 50 8.34 -1.00 -3.51
N GLY A 51 8.14 0.05 -4.27
CA GLY A 51 6.82 0.64 -4.40
C GLY A 51 6.86 2.01 -5.02
N PHE A 52 5.77 2.73 -4.86
CA PHE A 52 5.52 3.98 -5.54
C PHE A 52 5.82 5.18 -4.66
N LYS A 53 6.30 6.25 -5.28
CA LYS A 53 6.54 7.55 -4.65
C LYS A 53 5.59 8.57 -5.25
N GLY A 54 4.60 8.98 -4.46
CA GLY A 54 3.62 10.01 -4.82
C GLY A 54 4.12 11.42 -4.52
N PHE A 55 5.34 11.75 -4.93
CA PHE A 55 5.88 13.09 -4.70
C PHE A 55 4.98 14.16 -5.34
N GLN A 56 4.74 15.29 -4.68
CA GLN A 56 3.88 16.37 -5.22
C GLN A 56 2.41 15.97 -5.49
N GLY A 57 1.86 15.01 -4.73
CA GLY A 57 0.43 14.70 -4.78
C GLY A 57 0.04 13.65 -5.82
N GLY A 58 0.95 12.74 -6.16
CA GLY A 58 0.66 11.61 -7.04
C GLY A 58 -0.52 10.78 -6.55
N HIS A 59 -1.26 10.22 -7.50
CA HIS A 59 -2.45 9.43 -7.24
C HIS A 59 -2.32 8.08 -7.92
N MET A 60 -2.35 7.02 -7.13
CA MET A 60 -2.38 5.64 -7.58
C MET A 60 -3.75 5.04 -7.33
N GLN A 61 -4.29 4.36 -8.34
CA GLN A 61 -5.48 3.55 -8.21
C GLN A 61 -5.18 2.12 -8.65
N PHE A 62 -5.52 1.15 -7.80
CA PHE A 62 -5.60 -0.26 -8.17
C PHE A 62 -7.06 -0.66 -8.33
N ASP A 63 -7.37 -1.36 -9.41
CA ASP A 63 -8.74 -1.76 -9.74
C ASP A 63 -8.80 -3.18 -10.30
N HIS A 64 -9.49 -4.09 -9.60
CA HIS A 64 -9.58 -5.51 -9.95
C HIS A 64 -8.21 -6.19 -10.07
N VAL A 65 -7.33 -6.00 -9.10
CA VAL A 65 -6.00 -6.62 -9.02
C VAL A 65 -5.77 -7.20 -7.63
N ASP A 66 -4.99 -8.27 -7.58
CA ASP A 66 -4.52 -8.84 -6.33
C ASP A 66 -3.13 -8.24 -6.02
N ILE A 67 -2.90 -7.86 -4.77
CA ILE A 67 -1.65 -7.28 -4.31
C ILE A 67 -1.02 -8.26 -3.35
N ARG A 68 0.22 -8.64 -3.63
CA ARG A 68 1.02 -9.49 -2.74
C ARG A 68 2.16 -8.69 -2.15
N LEU A 69 2.21 -8.65 -0.83
CA LEU A 69 3.33 -8.10 -0.08
C LEU A 69 4.26 -9.24 0.38
N PRO A 70 5.54 -8.95 0.63
CA PRO A 70 6.48 -9.94 1.16
C PRO A 70 5.97 -10.56 2.47
N SER A 71 6.13 -11.87 2.58
CA SER A 71 5.83 -12.63 3.80
C SER A 71 7.05 -12.80 4.72
N VAL A 72 8.25 -12.50 4.19
CA VAL A 72 9.52 -12.63 4.89
C VAL A 72 10.33 -11.34 4.81
N SER A 73 11.10 -11.07 5.86
CA SER A 73 12.05 -9.96 5.87
C SER A 73 13.28 -10.29 5.01
N PRO A 74 13.76 -9.40 4.12
CA PRO A 74 14.93 -9.69 3.31
C PRO A 74 16.24 -9.76 4.15
N ALA A 75 16.32 -9.03 5.26
CA ALA A 75 17.32 -9.24 6.31
C ALA A 75 16.63 -9.51 7.66
N PRO A 76 16.54 -10.78 8.10
CA PRO A 76 16.03 -11.12 9.43
C PRO A 76 16.87 -10.46 10.53
N GLY A 77 16.23 -9.82 11.50
CA GLY A 77 16.90 -9.09 12.60
C GLY A 77 17.14 -7.61 12.33
N SER A 78 17.10 -7.18 11.08
CA SER A 78 17.11 -5.75 10.73
C SER A 78 15.71 -5.14 10.89
N ALA A 79 15.66 -3.90 11.36
CA ALA A 79 14.41 -3.15 11.43
C ALA A 79 13.89 -2.81 10.02
N TRP A 80 12.59 -2.64 9.88
CA TRP A 80 11.98 -2.02 8.70
C TRP A 80 12.08 -0.50 8.79
N SER A 81 12.37 0.12 7.64
CA SER A 81 12.42 1.57 7.52
C SER A 81 11.01 2.18 7.50
N THR A 82 10.94 3.50 7.35
CA THR A 82 9.68 4.19 7.05
C THR A 82 9.18 3.92 5.63
N LEU A 83 10.04 3.42 4.73
CA LEU A 83 9.70 3.01 3.35
C LEU A 83 9.21 1.56 3.33
N ARG A 84 8.21 1.24 4.14
CA ARG A 84 7.64 -0.11 4.29
C ARG A 84 6.20 -0.20 3.76
N SER A 85 5.86 0.60 2.76
CA SER A 85 4.52 0.62 2.16
C SER A 85 4.50 0.69 0.64
N VAL A 86 3.42 0.17 0.05
CA VAL A 86 3.18 0.15 -1.39
C VAL A 86 3.31 1.55 -2.00
N MET A 87 2.79 2.56 -1.32
CA MET A 87 2.87 3.95 -1.72
C MET A 87 3.44 4.84 -0.60
N ASN A 88 4.34 5.75 -0.97
CA ASN A 88 4.99 6.70 -0.07
C ASN A 88 4.58 8.13 -0.46
N GLY A 89 3.66 8.73 0.31
CA GLY A 89 3.04 10.03 0.00
C GLY A 89 1.95 9.96 -1.08
N GLY A 90 1.16 11.02 -1.23
CA GLY A 90 0.11 11.13 -2.26
C GLY A 90 -1.22 10.48 -1.89
N ARG A 91 -1.94 9.94 -2.87
CA ARG A 91 -3.23 9.28 -2.73
C ARG A 91 -3.18 7.85 -3.28
N LEU A 92 -3.71 6.89 -2.52
CA LEU A 92 -3.84 5.50 -2.91
C LEU A 92 -5.30 5.06 -2.81
N ASP A 93 -5.84 4.55 -3.91
CA ASP A 93 -7.20 4.04 -4.01
C ASP A 93 -7.18 2.55 -4.38
N LEU A 94 -7.95 1.74 -3.65
CA LEU A 94 -8.21 0.34 -3.95
C LEU A 94 -9.69 0.14 -4.30
N SER A 95 -9.96 -0.52 -5.42
CA SER A 95 -11.29 -0.92 -5.83
C SER A 95 -11.29 -2.40 -6.24
N PHE A 96 -12.12 -3.23 -5.62
CA PHE A 96 -12.22 -4.65 -5.96
C PHE A 96 -10.88 -5.41 -5.89
N CYS A 97 -10.04 -5.09 -4.90
CA CYS A 97 -8.71 -5.67 -4.74
C CYS A 97 -8.65 -6.66 -3.59
N SER A 98 -7.75 -7.63 -3.68
CA SER A 98 -7.31 -8.41 -2.50
C SER A 98 -5.85 -8.06 -2.18
N VAL A 99 -5.53 -7.87 -0.90
CA VAL A 99 -4.16 -7.63 -0.45
C VAL A 99 -3.77 -8.73 0.51
N THR A 100 -2.66 -9.42 0.23
CA THR A 100 -2.16 -10.53 1.05
C THR A 100 -0.70 -10.33 1.42
N GLY A 101 -0.26 -11.01 2.48
CA GLY A 101 1.15 -11.07 2.89
C GLY A 101 1.41 -10.29 4.18
N GLY A 102 2.55 -9.63 4.26
CA GLY A 102 3.00 -8.98 5.50
C GLY A 102 3.98 -9.86 6.27
N VAL A 103 4.80 -9.22 7.11
CA VAL A 103 5.92 -9.87 7.78
C VAL A 103 5.61 -10.04 9.26
N ALA A 104 6.00 -11.19 9.81
CA ALA A 104 5.85 -11.41 11.25
C ALA A 104 6.54 -10.31 12.06
N LYS A 105 5.85 -9.79 13.08
CA LYS A 105 6.33 -8.72 14.00
C LYS A 105 6.55 -7.35 13.35
N THR A 106 6.12 -7.12 12.11
CA THR A 106 6.11 -5.78 11.51
C THR A 106 4.92 -5.60 10.58
N THR A 107 4.16 -4.55 10.81
CA THR A 107 3.05 -4.17 9.93
C THR A 107 3.59 -3.47 8.67
N LEU A 108 3.42 -4.10 7.51
CA LEU A 108 3.65 -3.46 6.21
C LEU A 108 2.45 -2.56 5.86
N GLY A 109 2.69 -1.45 5.17
CA GLY A 109 1.66 -0.49 4.83
C GLY A 109 1.19 -0.56 3.38
N LEU A 110 0.00 -0.05 3.11
CA LEU A 110 -0.40 0.30 1.75
C LEU A 110 0.01 1.73 1.41
N ILE A 111 -0.19 2.67 2.33
CA ILE A 111 0.31 4.03 2.20
C ILE A 111 0.98 4.53 3.49
N ASN A 112 1.93 5.44 3.35
CA ASN A 112 2.46 6.22 4.48
C ASN A 112 2.61 7.71 4.16
N PRO A 113 2.50 8.60 5.17
CA PRO A 113 2.67 10.05 5.03
C PRO A 113 4.16 10.47 4.92
N PHE A 114 4.83 9.97 3.89
CA PHE A 114 6.27 10.09 3.71
C PHE A 114 6.76 11.54 3.84
N ARG A 115 7.71 11.76 4.76
CA ARG A 115 8.29 13.08 5.10
C ARG A 115 7.27 14.11 5.61
N GLY A 116 6.28 13.68 6.39
CA GLY A 116 5.35 14.58 7.08
C GLY A 116 4.23 15.15 6.20
N LYS A 117 3.95 14.50 5.07
CA LYS A 117 2.92 14.94 4.12
C LYS A 117 1.52 14.55 4.58
N HIS A 118 0.51 15.18 3.97
CA HIS A 118 -0.83 14.63 3.95
C HIS A 118 -0.91 13.48 2.94
N VAL A 119 -1.64 12.42 3.26
CA VAL A 119 -1.97 11.33 2.34
C VAL A 119 -3.45 10.99 2.36
N THR A 120 -3.93 10.39 1.30
CA THR A 120 -5.30 9.87 1.23
C THR A 120 -5.24 8.38 0.94
N PHE A 121 -5.91 7.58 1.77
CA PHE A 121 -6.14 6.17 1.53
C PHE A 121 -7.63 5.95 1.32
N GLU A 122 -7.99 5.34 0.20
CA GLU A 122 -9.35 4.92 -0.10
C GLU A 122 -9.37 3.43 -0.42
N ALA A 123 -10.31 2.69 0.16
CA ALA A 123 -10.50 1.29 -0.15
C ALA A 123 -11.98 0.96 -0.26
N SER A 124 -12.38 0.35 -1.38
CA SER A 124 -13.75 -0.01 -1.70
C SER A 124 -13.81 -1.47 -2.16
N ASN A 125 -14.76 -2.26 -1.63
CA ASN A 125 -14.98 -3.65 -2.01
C ASN A 125 -13.69 -4.49 -2.03
N SER A 126 -12.83 -4.30 -1.03
CA SER A 126 -11.47 -4.88 -1.02
C SER A 126 -11.21 -5.68 0.25
N SER A 127 -10.29 -6.64 0.19
CA SER A 127 -9.86 -7.43 1.35
C SER A 127 -8.39 -7.20 1.68
N LEU A 128 -8.07 -7.18 2.97
CA LEU A 128 -6.70 -7.16 3.49
C LEU A 128 -6.51 -8.39 4.38
N ASP A 129 -5.48 -9.19 4.13
CA ASP A 129 -5.20 -10.45 4.80
C ASP A 129 -3.71 -10.57 5.19
N GLY A 130 -3.45 -10.59 6.50
CA GLY A 130 -2.12 -10.73 7.11
C GLY A 130 -1.72 -9.52 7.95
N PRO A 131 -0.49 -9.47 8.52
CA PRO A 131 0.00 -8.36 9.34
C PRO A 131 0.31 -7.12 8.48
N ILE A 132 -0.74 -6.51 7.95
CA ILE A 132 -0.72 -5.37 7.03
C ILE A 132 -1.64 -4.26 7.52
N ALA A 133 -1.33 -3.02 7.19
CA ALA A 133 -2.21 -1.88 7.44
C ALA A 133 -2.44 -1.05 6.18
N GLY A 134 -3.65 -0.53 6.02
CA GLY A 134 -3.94 0.47 4.99
C GLY A 134 -3.01 1.67 5.11
N LEU A 135 -2.92 2.22 6.31
CA LEU A 135 -2.04 3.34 6.66
C LEU A 135 -1.03 2.92 7.73
N VAL A 136 0.25 3.10 7.44
CA VAL A 136 1.33 3.01 8.44
C VAL A 136 1.91 4.39 8.68
N PHE A 137 2.13 4.76 9.95
CA PHE A 137 2.81 6.01 10.28
C PHE A 137 4.31 5.80 10.44
N GLY A 138 5.09 6.65 9.77
CA GLY A 138 6.54 6.77 9.95
C GLY A 138 6.93 7.80 11.01
N GLY A 139 6.00 8.19 11.89
CA GLY A 139 6.21 9.15 12.98
C GLY A 139 5.86 10.62 12.69
N ARG A 140 5.41 10.98 11.48
CA ARG A 140 4.98 12.36 11.14
C ARG A 140 4.07 12.42 9.92
N GLY A 141 3.14 13.39 9.91
CA GLY A 141 2.23 13.70 8.81
C GLY A 141 0.76 13.46 9.17
N THR A 142 -0.14 13.61 8.19
CA THR A 142 -1.58 13.45 8.39
C THR A 142 -2.17 12.56 7.30
N ALA A 143 -3.35 12.00 7.54
CA ALA A 143 -4.01 11.16 6.57
C ALA A 143 -5.53 11.34 6.59
N THR A 144 -6.14 11.23 5.42
CA THR A 144 -7.56 10.99 5.25
C THR A 144 -7.75 9.53 4.87
N VAL A 145 -8.65 8.83 5.55
CA VAL A 145 -8.96 7.42 5.26
C VAL A 145 -10.44 7.28 4.97
N ALA A 146 -10.75 6.75 3.79
CA ALA A 146 -12.10 6.39 3.37
C ALA A 146 -12.17 4.87 3.14
N LYS A 147 -13.21 4.22 3.65
CA LYS A 147 -13.43 2.79 3.44
C LYS A 147 -14.89 2.48 3.18
N ASP A 148 -15.15 1.60 2.22
CA ASP A 148 -16.46 1.05 1.91
C ASP A 148 -16.35 -0.45 1.61
N ALA A 149 -17.18 -1.28 2.24
CA ALA A 149 -17.15 -2.74 2.07
C ALA A 149 -15.73 -3.37 2.15
N VAL A 150 -14.92 -2.96 3.13
CA VAL A 150 -13.56 -3.50 3.34
C VAL A 150 -13.56 -4.65 4.36
N THR A 151 -12.99 -5.79 3.97
CA THR A 151 -12.81 -6.96 4.83
C THR A 151 -11.37 -7.00 5.37
N LEU A 152 -11.20 -7.22 6.67
CA LEU A 152 -9.89 -7.30 7.34
C LEU A 152 -9.72 -8.67 7.98
N LEU A 153 -8.63 -9.37 7.67
CA LEU A 153 -8.36 -10.75 8.09
C LEU A 153 -6.93 -10.89 8.65
N ASN A 154 -6.73 -11.87 9.54
CA ASN A 154 -5.42 -12.34 10.00
C ASN A 154 -4.42 -11.25 10.44
N GLY A 155 -4.90 -10.27 11.21
CA GLY A 155 -4.07 -9.17 11.73
C GLY A 155 -4.05 -7.92 10.85
N ALA A 156 -4.83 -7.89 9.77
CA ALA A 156 -4.96 -6.71 8.94
C ALA A 156 -5.70 -5.59 9.68
N ALA A 157 -5.27 -4.35 9.42
CA ALA A 157 -5.88 -3.16 10.00
C ALA A 157 -6.03 -2.04 8.96
N ILE A 158 -6.92 -1.08 9.22
CA ILE A 158 -6.99 0.15 8.41
C ILE A 158 -5.83 1.08 8.74
N THR A 159 -5.42 1.12 10.01
CA THR A 159 -4.28 1.92 10.50
C THR A 159 -3.43 1.05 11.43
N ASP A 160 -2.11 1.25 11.45
CA ASP A 160 -1.21 0.53 12.37
C ASP A 160 -1.27 1.01 13.84
N GLY A 161 -2.13 1.98 14.15
CA GLY A 161 -2.35 2.50 15.50
C GLY A 161 -1.23 3.41 16.01
N SER A 162 -0.20 3.68 15.21
CA SER A 162 0.95 4.51 15.62
C SER A 162 0.79 6.01 15.32
N GLY A 163 -0.34 6.41 14.73
CA GLY A 163 -0.73 7.81 14.56
C GLY A 163 -1.92 8.18 15.44
N GLU A 164 -1.97 9.42 15.88
CA GLU A 164 -3.17 9.99 16.47
C GLU A 164 -4.25 10.09 15.40
N ILE A 165 -5.29 9.25 15.51
CA ILE A 165 -6.50 9.42 14.69
C ILE A 165 -7.15 10.72 15.16
N GLY A 166 -7.33 11.66 14.24
CA GLY A 166 -7.99 12.93 14.50
C GLY A 166 -9.34 12.69 15.18
N VAL A 167 -9.39 12.96 16.48
CA VAL A 167 -10.61 12.95 17.28
C VAL A 167 -11.41 14.17 16.81
N ASN A 168 -12.35 13.96 15.87
CA ASN A 168 -13.28 14.96 15.33
C ASN A 168 -12.63 16.26 14.82
N ILE A 169 -12.39 16.37 13.51
CA ILE A 169 -12.19 17.68 12.91
C ILE A 169 -13.55 18.23 12.43
N LEU A 170 -14.08 19.11 13.29
CA LEU A 170 -15.27 19.98 13.23
C LEU A 170 -16.63 19.37 13.64
N MET A 171 -16.99 19.72 14.87
CA MET A 171 -18.32 20.26 15.21
C MET A 171 -18.60 21.54 14.42
#